data_AF-A0A957ALN4-F1
#
_entry.id   AF-A0A957ALN4-F1
#
_cell.length_a   1.000
_cell.length_b   1.000
_cell.length_c   1.000
_cell.angle_alpha   90.00
_cell.angle_beta   90.00
_cell.angle_gamma   90.00
#
_symmetry.space_group_name_H-M   'P 1'
#
loop_
_entity.id
_entity.type
_entity.pdbx_description
1 polymer ?
#
loop_
_entity_poly.entity_id
_entity_poly.type
_entity_poly.pdbx_seq_one_letter_code
_entity_poly.pdbx_strand_id
1 'polypeptide(L)'
;MSFMRQNWYYVGGVLFVVLSFSVGFFGDSLNPLSKILTLSFMALLVHQFEEYAIPGGFPSVFNMALMSEKDVPDRYPLNRQSCLTVNVFAGYTFYIVPILLPNLIWLGLVQVLFGVAQFAIHGIVINRRLKAWYNPGLAAVVFLHVPIAIYYIRYVYDLGLMQTWYWLAAILLTVLGAFVIILLPVQLLKDKNSAYRFSAEEMQRFNVAEKLEHLSRAEMR
;
A
#
# COMPACT_ATOMS: atom_id res chain seq x y z
N MET A 1 -17.26 14.57 -1.07
CA MET A 1 -16.78 13.20 -0.73
C MET A 1 -16.83 12.21 -1.90
N SER A 2 -17.75 12.33 -2.87
CA SER A 2 -17.79 11.43 -4.06
C SER A 2 -16.50 11.48 -4.88
N PHE A 3 -15.97 12.69 -5.14
CA PHE A 3 -14.72 12.87 -5.88
C PHE A 3 -13.54 12.12 -5.26
N MET A 4 -13.27 12.33 -3.96
CA MET A 4 -12.16 11.65 -3.28
C MET A 4 -12.31 10.13 -3.27
N ARG A 5 -13.52 9.60 -3.06
CA ARG A 5 -13.76 8.15 -3.13
C ARG A 5 -13.39 7.53 -4.47
N GLN A 6 -13.43 8.31 -5.55
CA GLN A 6 -13.17 7.83 -6.91
C GLN A 6 -11.76 8.17 -7.39
N ASN A 7 -11.14 9.24 -6.87
CA ASN A 7 -9.94 9.83 -7.47
C ASN A 7 -8.78 10.03 -6.47
N TRP A 8 -8.87 9.52 -5.25
CA TRP A 8 -7.84 9.75 -4.23
C TRP A 8 -6.43 9.31 -4.66
N TYR A 9 -6.32 8.25 -5.46
CA TYR A 9 -5.03 7.78 -5.98
C TYR A 9 -4.44 8.73 -7.04
N TYR A 10 -5.26 9.44 -7.82
CA TYR A 10 -4.78 10.53 -8.68
C TYR A 10 -4.34 11.75 -7.86
N VAL A 11 -5.07 12.08 -6.79
CA VAL A 11 -4.65 13.11 -5.84
C VAL A 11 -3.31 12.73 -5.19
N GLY A 12 -3.13 11.45 -4.83
CA GLY A 12 -1.85 10.90 -4.39
C GLY A 12 -0.74 11.02 -5.44
N GLY A 13 -1.05 10.79 -6.72
CA GLY A 13 -0.11 11.02 -7.83
C GLY A 13 0.32 12.49 -7.97
N VAL A 14 -0.62 13.43 -7.85
CA VAL A 14 -0.29 14.87 -7.81
C VAL A 14 0.57 15.21 -6.60
N LEU A 15 0.23 14.65 -5.43
CA LEU A 15 1.01 14.82 -4.20
C LEU A 15 2.45 14.28 -4.37
N PHE A 16 2.61 13.13 -5.02
CA PHE A 16 3.93 12.59 -5.36
C PHE A 16 4.76 13.55 -6.21
N VAL A 17 4.16 14.18 -7.23
CA VAL A 17 4.84 15.19 -8.06
C VAL A 17 5.28 16.39 -7.21
N VAL A 18 4.39 16.93 -6.37
CA VAL A 18 4.71 18.06 -5.48
C VAL A 18 5.84 17.73 -4.51
N LEU A 19 5.79 16.53 -3.90
CA LEU A 19 6.85 16.07 -3.01
C LEU A 19 8.16 15.84 -3.74
N SER A 20 8.13 15.36 -4.98
CA SER A 20 9.33 15.16 -5.81
C SER A 20 10.05 16.48 -6.07
N PHE A 21 9.32 17.54 -6.44
CA PHE A 21 9.90 18.88 -6.59
C PHE A 21 10.39 19.45 -5.25
N SER A 22 9.60 19.28 -4.18
CA SER A 22 9.99 19.75 -2.85
C SER A 22 11.29 19.11 -2.36
N VAL A 23 11.41 17.80 -2.47
CA VAL A 23 12.63 17.06 -2.07
C VAL A 23 13.78 17.33 -3.05
N GLY A 24 13.50 17.48 -4.35
CA GLY A 24 14.52 17.76 -5.36
C GLY A 24 15.18 19.13 -5.20
N PHE A 25 14.41 20.17 -4.89
CA PHE A 25 14.93 21.54 -4.76
C PHE A 25 15.34 21.91 -3.33
N PHE A 26 14.64 21.39 -2.31
CA PHE A 26 14.84 21.79 -0.91
C PHE A 26 15.34 20.67 -0.01
N GLY A 27 15.58 19.47 -0.57
CA GLY A 27 15.91 18.27 0.20
C GLY A 27 17.20 18.36 1.00
N ASP A 28 18.14 19.22 0.63
CA ASP A 28 19.41 19.38 1.36
C ASP A 28 19.25 20.23 2.63
N SER A 29 18.15 20.99 2.73
CA SER A 29 17.77 21.71 3.95
C SER A 29 16.92 20.86 4.91
N LEU A 30 16.49 19.67 4.48
CA LEU A 30 15.69 18.77 5.32
C LEU A 30 16.58 17.97 6.26
N ASN A 31 16.05 17.65 7.44
CA ASN A 31 16.61 16.60 8.28
C ASN A 31 16.76 15.31 7.42
N PRO A 32 17.94 14.66 7.39
CA PRO A 32 18.17 13.50 6.54
C PRO A 32 17.20 12.34 6.77
N LEU A 33 16.81 12.08 8.03
CA LEU A 33 15.84 11.04 8.36
C LEU A 33 14.44 11.42 7.85
N SER A 34 14.00 12.67 8.06
CA SER A 34 12.75 13.16 7.48
C SER A 34 12.73 13.05 5.96
N LYS A 35 13.86 13.34 5.28
CA LYS A 35 14.01 13.17 3.82
C LYS A 35 13.79 11.71 3.42
N ILE A 36 14.47 10.76 4.07
CA ILE A 36 14.34 9.32 3.77
C ILE A 36 12.91 8.83 4.02
N LEU A 37 12.30 9.22 5.15
CA LEU A 37 10.93 8.83 5.48
C LEU A 37 9.91 9.49 4.54
N THR A 38 10.20 10.68 4.01
CA THR A 38 9.41 11.31 2.94
C THR A 38 9.51 10.51 1.65
N LEU A 39 10.70 10.04 1.27
CA LEU A 39 10.86 9.13 0.12
C LEU A 39 10.08 7.82 0.32
N SER A 40 10.05 7.29 1.55
CA SER A 40 9.23 6.12 1.89
C SER A 40 7.73 6.39 1.74
N PHE A 41 7.26 7.59 2.10
CA PHE A 41 5.89 8.02 1.84
C PHE A 41 5.59 8.20 0.35
N MET A 42 6.52 8.78 -0.42
CA MET A 42 6.42 8.84 -1.87
C MET A 42 6.31 7.43 -2.49
N ALA A 43 7.03 6.45 -1.95
CA ALA A 43 6.89 5.04 -2.37
C ALA A 43 5.48 4.49 -2.12
N LEU A 44 4.84 4.83 -1.00
CA LEU A 44 3.43 4.49 -0.75
C LEU A 44 2.51 5.10 -1.80
N LEU A 45 2.73 6.37 -2.18
CA LEU A 45 1.91 7.03 -3.20
C LEU A 45 2.03 6.33 -4.55
N VAL A 46 3.24 5.91 -4.94
CA VAL A 46 3.46 5.12 -6.16
C VAL A 46 2.82 3.75 -6.05
N HIS A 47 2.95 3.06 -4.90
CA HIS A 47 2.31 1.76 -4.65
C HIS A 47 0.79 1.82 -4.82
N GLN A 48 0.15 2.81 -4.19
CA GLN A 48 -1.28 3.04 -4.32
C GLN A 48 -1.68 3.43 -5.75
N PHE A 49 -0.87 4.24 -6.43
CA PHE A 49 -1.12 4.58 -7.82
C PHE A 49 -1.05 3.34 -8.71
N GLU A 50 -0.09 2.45 -8.46
CA GLU A 50 0.07 1.19 -9.17
C GLU A 50 -1.17 0.29 -8.97
N GLU A 51 -1.64 0.17 -7.73
CA GLU A 51 -2.80 -0.64 -7.33
C GLU A 51 -4.14 -0.17 -7.90
N TYR A 52 -4.35 1.15 -8.01
CA TYR A 52 -5.66 1.72 -8.32
C TYR A 52 -5.73 2.48 -9.64
N ALA A 53 -4.65 3.14 -10.10
CA ALA A 53 -4.64 3.84 -11.38
C ALA A 53 -4.08 2.97 -12.51
N ILE A 54 -2.76 2.75 -12.53
CA ILE A 54 -2.05 2.12 -13.65
C ILE A 54 -0.98 1.18 -13.11
N PRO A 55 -1.06 -0.14 -13.39
CA PRO A 55 -2.08 -0.79 -14.21
C PRO A 55 -3.46 -0.89 -13.55
N GLY A 56 -3.55 -0.68 -12.23
CA GLY A 56 -4.79 -0.78 -11.47
C GLY A 56 -5.29 -2.23 -11.33
N GLY A 57 -6.44 -2.42 -10.69
CA GLY A 57 -7.09 -3.73 -10.57
C GLY A 57 -6.98 -4.39 -9.19
N PHE A 58 -6.34 -3.72 -8.22
CA PHE A 58 -6.31 -4.20 -6.84
C PHE A 58 -7.71 -4.49 -6.24
N PRO A 59 -8.78 -3.73 -6.53
CA PRO A 59 -10.13 -4.10 -6.09
C PRO A 59 -10.54 -5.53 -6.46
N SER A 60 -10.35 -5.91 -7.73
CA SER A 60 -10.65 -7.25 -8.23
C SER A 60 -9.70 -8.30 -7.64
N VAL A 61 -8.41 -7.98 -7.51
CA VAL A 61 -7.44 -8.86 -6.84
C VAL A 61 -7.89 -9.16 -5.41
N PHE A 62 -8.24 -8.13 -4.64
CA PHE A 62 -8.62 -8.28 -3.25
C PHE A 62 -9.93 -9.06 -3.13
N ASN A 63 -11.00 -8.58 -3.75
CA ASN A 63 -12.33 -9.16 -3.56
C ASN A 63 -12.43 -10.57 -4.18
N MET A 64 -11.92 -10.76 -5.38
CA MET A 64 -12.08 -12.03 -6.11
C MET A 64 -10.96 -13.03 -5.81
N ALA A 65 -9.69 -12.61 -5.89
CA ALA A 65 -8.57 -13.56 -5.79
C ALA A 65 -8.15 -13.87 -4.34
N LEU A 66 -8.16 -12.86 -3.46
CA LEU A 66 -7.78 -13.04 -2.05
C LEU A 66 -8.98 -13.47 -1.20
N MET A 67 -10.13 -12.83 -1.38
CA MET A 67 -11.32 -13.07 -0.56
C MET A 67 -12.34 -14.02 -1.19
N SER A 68 -12.14 -14.44 -2.45
CA SER A 68 -13.00 -15.41 -3.13
C SER A 68 -14.48 -15.00 -3.24
N GLU A 69 -14.78 -13.69 -3.25
CA GLU A 69 -16.13 -13.16 -3.44
C GLU A 69 -16.57 -13.31 -4.90
N LYS A 70 -17.81 -13.76 -5.11
CA LYS A 70 -18.37 -14.09 -6.43
C LYS A 70 -19.70 -13.37 -6.72
N ASP A 71 -20.45 -13.01 -5.68
CA ASP A 71 -21.80 -12.45 -5.82
C ASP A 71 -21.72 -10.97 -6.16
N VAL A 72 -20.94 -10.21 -5.39
CA VAL A 72 -20.87 -8.75 -5.47
C VAL A 72 -19.43 -8.20 -5.32
N PRO A 73 -18.48 -8.69 -6.13
CA PRO A 73 -17.06 -8.37 -5.99
C PRO A 73 -16.73 -6.89 -6.28
N ASP A 74 -17.66 -6.12 -6.85
CA ASP A 74 -17.51 -4.67 -7.09
C ASP A 74 -17.71 -3.83 -5.82
N ARG A 75 -18.10 -4.44 -4.68
CA ARG A 75 -18.38 -3.70 -3.43
C ARG A 75 -18.16 -4.47 -2.14
N TYR A 76 -17.75 -5.75 -2.20
CA TYR A 76 -17.51 -6.54 -1.00
C TYR A 76 -16.30 -7.48 -1.15
N PRO A 77 -15.51 -7.68 -0.08
CA PRO A 77 -15.53 -6.92 1.18
C PRO A 77 -14.93 -5.51 1.04
N LEU A 78 -14.06 -5.30 0.05
CA LEU A 78 -13.49 -3.99 -0.26
C LEU A 78 -14.50 -3.16 -1.07
N ASN A 79 -14.56 -1.86 -0.80
CA ASN A 79 -15.35 -0.88 -1.56
C ASN A 79 -14.61 0.47 -1.59
N ARG A 80 -15.10 1.43 -2.38
CA ARG A 80 -14.41 2.73 -2.54
C ARG A 80 -14.29 3.51 -1.22
N GLN A 81 -15.22 3.34 -0.28
CA GLN A 81 -15.14 4.02 1.01
C GLN A 81 -14.08 3.39 1.91
N SER A 82 -13.99 2.06 1.98
CA SER A 82 -12.91 1.40 2.73
C SER A 82 -11.54 1.68 2.09
N CYS A 83 -11.43 1.70 0.75
CA CYS A 83 -10.20 2.11 0.08
C CYS A 83 -9.76 3.54 0.45
N LEU A 84 -10.66 4.51 0.41
CA LEU A 84 -10.34 5.88 0.79
C LEU A 84 -9.88 5.96 2.26
N THR A 85 -10.58 5.25 3.16
CA THR A 85 -10.25 5.23 4.58
C THR A 85 -8.88 4.61 4.85
N VAL A 86 -8.63 3.43 4.30
CA VAL A 86 -7.36 2.70 4.49
C VAL A 86 -6.19 3.48 3.90
N ASN A 87 -6.32 3.97 2.66
CA ASN A 87 -5.18 4.51 1.93
C ASN A 87 -4.86 5.95 2.28
N VAL A 88 -5.88 6.81 2.43
CA VAL A 88 -5.68 8.23 2.68
C VAL A 88 -5.69 8.50 4.17
N PHE A 89 -6.81 8.24 4.86
CA PHE A 89 -6.94 8.65 6.26
C PHE A 89 -5.99 7.86 7.17
N ALA A 90 -5.99 6.53 7.08
CA ALA A 90 -5.12 5.71 7.92
C ALA A 90 -3.68 5.66 7.37
N GLY A 91 -3.51 5.37 6.08
CA GLY A 91 -2.22 5.22 5.41
C GLY A 91 -1.36 6.50 5.45
N TYR A 92 -1.92 7.66 5.07
CA TYR A 92 -1.11 8.89 5.05
C TYR A 92 -0.76 9.32 6.46
N THR A 93 -1.69 9.23 7.41
CA THR A 93 -1.41 9.53 8.81
C THR A 93 -0.27 8.65 9.34
N PHE A 94 -0.32 7.35 9.07
CA PHE A 94 0.72 6.41 9.49
C PHE A 94 2.10 6.72 8.90
N TYR A 95 2.17 7.16 7.63
CA TYR A 95 3.44 7.51 6.99
C TYR A 95 3.94 8.92 7.31
N ILE A 96 3.04 9.87 7.62
CA ILE A 96 3.41 11.26 7.92
C ILE A 96 3.92 11.41 9.35
N VAL A 97 3.37 10.67 10.32
CA VAL A 97 3.78 10.77 11.73
C VAL A 97 5.29 10.58 11.93
N PRO A 98 5.96 9.57 11.36
CA PRO A 98 7.40 9.38 11.52
C PRO A 98 8.23 10.43 10.77
N ILE A 99 7.72 11.02 9.68
CA ILE A 99 8.37 12.15 8.98
C ILE A 99 8.48 13.36 9.89
N LEU A 100 7.43 13.65 10.66
CA LEU A 100 7.36 14.75 11.62
C LEU A 100 8.14 14.47 12.92
N LEU A 101 8.35 13.19 13.24
CA LEU A 101 9.07 12.73 14.43
C LEU A 101 10.31 11.89 14.06
N PRO A 102 11.23 12.41 13.22
CA PRO A 102 12.29 11.62 12.59
C PRO A 102 13.30 11.04 13.59
N ASN A 103 13.42 11.65 14.77
CA ASN A 103 14.33 11.19 15.82
C ASN A 103 13.78 9.97 16.60
N LEU A 104 12.49 9.65 16.45
CA LEU A 104 11.91 8.42 16.99
C LEU A 104 12.21 7.27 16.02
N ILE A 105 13.45 6.76 16.07
CA ILE A 105 13.98 5.78 15.10
C ILE A 105 13.09 4.54 14.98
N TRP A 106 12.51 4.07 16.08
CA TRP A 106 11.58 2.94 16.06
C TRP A 106 10.31 3.21 15.24
N LEU A 107 9.80 4.45 15.21
CA LEU A 107 8.67 4.82 14.35
C LEU A 107 9.06 4.84 12.86
N GLY A 108 10.23 5.38 12.54
CA GLY A 108 10.72 5.33 11.17
C GLY A 108 10.97 3.89 10.71
N LEU A 109 11.46 3.03 11.62
CA LEU A 109 11.61 1.60 11.36
C LEU A 109 10.25 0.91 11.10
N VAL A 110 9.22 1.23 11.90
CA VAL A 110 7.83 0.77 11.64
C VAL A 110 7.37 1.14 10.24
N GLN A 111 7.56 2.40 9.84
CA GLN A 111 7.11 2.89 8.53
C GLN A 111 7.77 2.13 7.38
N VAL A 112 9.09 1.95 7.41
CA VAL A 112 9.81 1.27 6.31
C VAL A 112 9.55 -0.24 6.32
N LEU A 113 9.42 -0.87 7.49
CA LEU A 113 9.08 -2.29 7.59
C LEU A 113 7.64 -2.58 7.12
N PHE A 114 6.71 -1.65 7.35
CA PHE A 114 5.35 -1.76 6.81
C PHE A 114 5.35 -1.79 5.27
N GLY A 115 6.16 -0.94 4.62
CA GLY A 115 6.36 -0.97 3.18
C GLY A 115 7.00 -2.28 2.69
N VAL A 116 8.00 -2.80 3.41
CA VAL A 116 8.64 -4.09 3.07
C VAL A 116 7.68 -5.27 3.26
N ALA A 117 6.81 -5.24 4.28
CA ALA A 117 5.84 -6.30 4.52
C ALA A 117 4.88 -6.52 3.34
N GLN A 118 4.66 -5.49 2.51
CA GLN A 118 3.89 -5.60 1.27
C GLN A 118 4.52 -6.57 0.26
N PHE A 119 5.83 -6.85 0.35
CA PHE A 119 6.47 -7.85 -0.49
C PHE A 119 5.94 -9.26 -0.23
N ALA A 120 5.56 -9.59 1.00
CA ALA A 120 4.90 -10.87 1.27
C ALA A 120 3.55 -10.97 0.56
N ILE A 121 2.78 -9.88 0.52
CA ILE A 121 1.46 -9.85 -0.12
C ILE A 121 1.57 -9.82 -1.64
N HIS A 122 2.25 -8.82 -2.21
CA HIS A 122 2.37 -8.65 -3.66
C HIS A 122 3.38 -9.60 -4.28
N GLY A 123 4.55 -9.79 -3.66
CA GLY A 123 5.61 -10.64 -4.22
C GLY A 123 5.27 -12.12 -4.20
N ILE A 124 4.54 -12.57 -3.17
CA ILE A 124 4.29 -14.00 -2.92
C ILE A 124 2.80 -14.33 -2.99
N VAL A 125 1.96 -13.78 -2.11
CA VAL A 125 0.58 -14.27 -1.94
C VAL A 125 -0.28 -14.02 -3.19
N ILE A 126 -0.34 -12.78 -3.69
CA ILE A 126 -1.16 -12.42 -4.85
C ILE A 126 -0.66 -13.15 -6.10
N ASN A 127 0.64 -13.13 -6.35
CA ASN A 127 1.27 -13.81 -7.47
C ASN A 127 0.97 -15.31 -7.49
N ARG A 128 1.00 -15.99 -6.34
CA ARG A 128 0.59 -17.40 -6.23
C ARG A 128 -0.89 -17.62 -6.51
N ARG A 129 -1.77 -16.73 -6.04
CA ARG A 129 -3.22 -16.82 -6.26
C ARG A 129 -3.60 -16.61 -7.73
N LEU A 130 -2.90 -15.72 -8.42
CA LEU A 130 -3.15 -15.41 -9.83
C LEU A 130 -2.30 -16.24 -10.79
N LYS A 131 -1.41 -17.11 -10.28
CA LYS A 131 -0.33 -17.77 -11.04
C LYS A 131 0.41 -16.79 -11.97
N ALA A 132 0.70 -15.61 -11.44
CA ALA A 132 1.33 -14.50 -12.14
C ALA A 132 2.69 -14.17 -11.52
N TRP A 133 3.56 -13.53 -12.30
CA TRP A 133 4.88 -13.06 -11.87
C TRP A 133 4.85 -11.60 -11.40
N TYR A 134 3.77 -10.89 -11.73
CA TYR A 134 3.57 -9.49 -11.41
C TYR A 134 2.10 -9.25 -11.07
N ASN A 135 1.86 -8.25 -10.23
CA ASN A 135 0.55 -7.69 -9.94
C ASN A 135 0.68 -6.21 -9.54
N PRO A 136 -0.41 -5.43 -9.67
CA PRO A 136 -0.45 -4.03 -9.27
C PRO A 136 0.02 -3.85 -7.81
N GLY A 137 1.04 -3.02 -7.61
CA GLY A 137 1.70 -2.73 -6.34
C GLY A 137 3.09 -3.36 -6.21
N LEU A 138 3.40 -4.41 -7.00
CA LEU A 138 4.67 -5.11 -6.84
C LEU A 138 5.89 -4.27 -7.25
N ALA A 139 5.77 -3.45 -8.29
CA ALA A 139 6.91 -2.66 -8.76
C ALA A 139 7.31 -1.61 -7.73
N ALA A 140 6.34 -0.90 -7.14
CA ALA A 140 6.61 0.06 -6.08
C ALA A 140 7.26 -0.61 -4.86
N VAL A 141 6.84 -1.82 -4.50
CA VAL A 141 7.44 -2.55 -3.38
C VAL A 141 8.89 -2.92 -3.67
N VAL A 142 9.16 -3.53 -4.82
CA VAL A 142 10.50 -4.04 -5.19
C VAL A 142 11.49 -2.91 -5.45
N PHE A 143 11.07 -1.87 -6.16
CA PHE A 143 11.98 -0.82 -6.63
C PHE A 143 12.03 0.40 -5.71
N LEU A 144 11.05 0.60 -4.83
CA LEU A 144 11.01 1.75 -3.93
C LEU A 144 11.03 1.32 -2.45
N HIS A 145 10.00 0.61 -1.96
CA HIS A 145 9.92 0.31 -0.53
C HIS A 145 11.13 -0.48 -0.01
N VAL A 146 11.52 -1.56 -0.69
CA VAL A 146 12.64 -2.40 -0.26
C VAL A 146 13.98 -1.64 -0.27
N PRO A 147 14.39 -0.98 -1.38
CA PRO A 147 15.63 -0.19 -1.39
C PRO A 147 15.64 0.95 -0.37
N ILE A 148 14.54 1.68 -0.22
CA ILE A 148 14.43 2.78 0.76
C ILE A 148 14.54 2.26 2.19
N ALA A 149 13.92 1.11 2.50
CA ALA A 149 14.03 0.49 3.81
C ALA A 149 15.47 0.06 4.12
N ILE A 150 16.15 -0.59 3.17
CA ILE A 150 17.56 -0.96 3.30
C ILE A 150 18.41 0.29 3.55
N TYR A 151 18.19 1.36 2.78
CA TYR A 151 18.92 2.61 2.95
C TYR A 151 18.66 3.26 4.32
N TYR A 152 17.40 3.36 4.75
CA TYR A 152 17.04 3.90 6.07
C TYR A 152 17.71 3.11 7.19
N ILE A 153 17.59 1.78 7.17
CA ILE A 153 18.15 0.89 8.19
C ILE A 153 19.67 1.08 8.24
N ARG A 154 20.34 1.02 7.10
CA ARG A 154 21.80 1.25 7.04
C ARG A 154 22.16 2.62 7.60
N TYR A 155 21.45 3.67 7.20
CA TYR A 155 21.72 5.05 7.62
C TYR A 155 21.64 5.21 9.15
N VAL A 156 20.61 4.65 9.80
CA VAL A 156 20.49 4.74 11.28
C VAL A 156 21.49 3.84 12.02
N TYR A 157 21.93 2.73 11.41
CA TYR A 157 23.01 1.89 11.95
C TYR A 157 24.37 2.60 11.88
N ASP A 158 24.69 3.19 10.72
CA ASP A 158 25.97 3.89 10.49
C ASP A 158 26.13 5.09 11.45
N LEU A 159 25.02 5.73 11.85
CA LEU A 159 24.99 6.80 12.84
C LEU A 159 24.95 6.31 14.31
N GLY A 160 24.94 5.01 14.55
CA GLY A 160 24.86 4.45 15.91
C GLY A 160 23.53 4.74 16.63
N LEU A 161 22.47 5.05 15.88
CA LEU A 161 21.17 5.43 16.45
C LEU A 161 20.27 4.22 16.74
N MET A 162 20.58 3.04 16.21
CA MET A 162 19.74 1.84 16.34
C MET A 162 19.90 1.18 17.72
N GLN A 163 18.79 0.88 18.38
CA GLN A 163 18.75 0.06 19.60
C GLN A 163 18.03 -1.26 19.33
N THR A 164 18.42 -2.33 20.04
CA THR A 164 17.85 -3.67 19.84
C THR A 164 16.33 -3.71 20.03
N TRP A 165 15.80 -2.99 21.02
CA TRP A 165 14.36 -2.99 21.28
C TRP A 165 13.54 -2.30 20.18
N TYR A 166 14.15 -1.43 19.37
CA TYR A 166 13.46 -0.80 18.23
C TYR A 166 12.98 -1.84 17.23
N TRP A 167 13.74 -2.92 17.01
CA TRP A 167 13.31 -4.03 16.15
C TRP A 167 12.08 -4.74 16.68
N LEU A 168 12.06 -5.06 17.98
CA LEU A 168 10.93 -5.71 18.61
C LEU A 168 9.67 -4.83 18.50
N ALA A 169 9.80 -3.54 18.88
CA ALA A 169 8.71 -2.58 18.75
C ALA A 169 8.25 -2.47 17.30
N ALA A 170 9.18 -2.37 16.34
CA ALA A 170 8.84 -2.15 14.95
C ALA A 170 8.14 -3.33 14.29
N ILE A 171 8.59 -4.56 14.56
CA ILE A 171 7.93 -5.78 14.05
C ILE A 171 6.52 -5.89 14.61
N LEU A 172 6.35 -5.75 15.94
CA LEU A 172 5.04 -5.84 16.59
C LEU A 172 4.08 -4.78 16.06
N LEU A 173 4.54 -3.53 15.95
CA LEU A 173 3.73 -2.42 15.46
C LEU A 173 3.48 -2.47 13.96
N THR A 174 4.34 -3.12 13.17
CA THR A 174 4.06 -3.38 11.75
C THR A 174 2.89 -4.35 11.61
N VAL A 175 2.88 -5.44 12.39
CA VAL A 175 1.78 -6.42 12.41
C VAL A 175 0.50 -5.77 12.94
N LEU A 176 0.58 -5.04 14.06
CA LEU A 176 -0.56 -4.31 14.60
C LEU A 176 -1.07 -3.25 13.62
N GLY A 177 -0.17 -2.54 12.96
CA GLY A 177 -0.48 -1.57 11.92
C GLY A 177 -1.26 -2.21 10.77
N ALA A 178 -0.85 -3.39 10.28
CA ALA A 178 -1.57 -4.09 9.22
C ALA A 178 -3.01 -4.43 9.63
N PHE A 179 -3.20 -4.81 10.90
CA PHE A 179 -4.54 -5.02 11.43
C PHE A 179 -5.34 -3.70 11.55
N VAL A 180 -4.80 -2.68 12.21
CA VAL A 180 -5.52 -1.44 12.54
C VAL A 180 -5.76 -0.55 11.31
N ILE A 181 -4.81 -0.48 10.38
CA ILE A 181 -4.85 0.43 9.22
C ILE A 181 -5.61 -0.21 8.06
N ILE A 182 -5.46 -1.52 7.85
CA ILE A 182 -6.04 -2.21 6.69
C ILE A 182 -7.23 -3.06 7.10
N LEU A 183 -6.99 -4.11 7.90
CA LEU A 183 -8.02 -5.13 8.15
C LEU A 183 -9.23 -4.58 8.90
N LEU A 184 -9.01 -3.86 10.00
CA LEU A 184 -10.08 -3.35 10.84
C LEU A 184 -11.02 -2.39 10.07
N PRO A 185 -10.54 -1.36 9.33
CA PRO A 185 -11.41 -0.52 8.52
C PRO A 185 -12.15 -1.29 7.42
N VAL A 186 -11.51 -2.27 6.76
CA VAL A 186 -12.20 -3.12 5.79
C VAL A 186 -13.30 -3.93 6.45
N GLN A 187 -13.05 -4.52 7.63
CA GLN A 187 -14.06 -5.29 8.36
C GLN A 187 -15.23 -4.43 8.85
N LEU A 188 -14.96 -3.19 9.27
CA LEU A 188 -16.00 -2.25 9.74
C LEU A 188 -16.84 -1.67 8.60
N LEU A 189 -16.26 -1.55 7.39
CA LEU A 189 -16.89 -0.87 6.26
C LEU A 189 -17.33 -1.81 5.14
N LYS A 190 -17.14 -3.14 5.28
CA LYS A 190 -17.64 -4.12 4.31
C LYS A 190 -19.17 -4.15 4.35
N ASP A 191 -19.79 -4.11 3.18
CA ASP A 191 -21.24 -4.18 3.05
C ASP A 191 -21.62 -4.67 1.64
N LYS A 192 -22.37 -5.77 1.56
CA LYS A 192 -22.83 -6.35 0.28
C LYS A 192 -23.82 -5.41 -0.46
N ASN A 193 -24.48 -4.52 0.27
CA ASN A 193 -25.42 -3.52 -0.26
C ASN A 193 -24.79 -2.14 -0.43
N SER A 194 -23.47 -2.01 -0.26
CA SER A 194 -22.77 -0.73 -0.29
C SER A 194 -23.08 0.06 -1.57
N ALA A 195 -23.41 1.34 -1.38
CA ALA A 195 -23.54 2.30 -2.47
C ALA A 195 -22.17 2.71 -3.05
N TYR A 196 -21.07 2.39 -2.37
CA TYR A 196 -19.70 2.82 -2.73
C TYR A 196 -18.99 1.82 -3.63
N ARG A 197 -19.67 1.41 -4.70
CA ARG A 197 -19.20 0.39 -5.65
C ARG A 197 -18.02 0.90 -6.48
N PHE A 198 -17.12 0.00 -6.83
CA PHE A 198 -16.18 0.21 -7.92
C PHE A 198 -16.92 0.26 -9.25
N SER A 199 -16.37 0.99 -10.21
CA SER A 199 -16.88 1.01 -11.58
C SER A 199 -16.53 -0.28 -12.32
N ALA A 200 -17.26 -0.57 -13.41
CA ALA A 200 -16.94 -1.69 -14.28
C ALA A 200 -15.50 -1.60 -14.83
N GLU A 201 -15.04 -0.39 -15.17
CA GLU A 201 -13.68 -0.14 -15.64
C GLU A 201 -12.63 -0.53 -14.58
N GLU A 202 -12.77 -0.06 -13.34
CA GLU A 202 -11.87 -0.43 -12.24
C GLU A 202 -11.85 -1.95 -12.00
N MET A 203 -13.00 -2.61 -12.13
CA MET A 203 -13.11 -4.06 -11.94
C MET A 203 -12.51 -4.87 -13.10
N GLN A 204 -12.45 -4.31 -14.30
CA GLN A 204 -11.84 -4.96 -15.48
C GLN A 204 -10.31 -4.82 -15.51
N ARG A 205 -9.74 -3.82 -14.82
CA ARG A 205 -8.28 -3.60 -14.79
C ARG A 205 -7.53 -4.87 -14.36
N PHE A 206 -6.38 -5.09 -15.00
CA PHE A 206 -5.51 -6.25 -14.81
C PHE A 206 -6.13 -7.63 -15.14
N ASN A 207 -7.32 -7.66 -15.75
CA ASN A 207 -8.01 -8.85 -16.25
C ASN A 207 -8.11 -9.98 -15.21
N VAL A 208 -8.37 -9.61 -13.95
CA VAL A 208 -8.35 -10.57 -12.82
C VAL A 208 -9.44 -11.64 -12.98
N ALA A 209 -10.65 -11.24 -13.37
CA ALA A 209 -11.76 -12.16 -13.56
C ALA A 209 -11.44 -13.24 -14.61
N GLU A 210 -10.93 -12.81 -15.77
CA GLU A 210 -10.52 -13.69 -16.88
C GLU A 210 -9.42 -14.66 -16.43
N LYS A 211 -8.39 -14.16 -15.73
CA LYS A 211 -7.31 -15.00 -15.18
C LYS A 211 -7.87 -16.08 -14.27
N LEU A 212 -8.75 -15.73 -13.33
CA LEU A 212 -9.35 -16.70 -12.40
C LEU A 212 -10.22 -17.73 -13.13
N GLU A 213 -10.97 -17.33 -14.15
CA GLU A 213 -11.77 -18.25 -14.95
C GLU A 213 -10.90 -19.24 -15.75
N HIS A 214 -9.82 -18.76 -16.36
CA HIS A 214 -8.86 -19.63 -17.04
C HIS A 214 -8.24 -20.66 -16.09
N LEU A 215 -7.89 -20.23 -14.87
CA LEU A 215 -7.35 -21.11 -13.84
C LEU A 215 -8.35 -22.17 -13.39
N SER A 216 -9.61 -21.81 -13.15
CA SER A 216 -10.64 -22.77 -12.74
C SER A 216 -10.92 -23.79 -13.84
N ARG A 217 -10.93 -23.38 -15.12
CA ARG A 217 -11.09 -24.29 -16.25
C ARG A 217 -9.91 -25.26 -16.40
N ALA A 218 -8.70 -24.81 -16.11
CA ALA A 218 -7.51 -25.65 -16.16
C ALA A 218 -7.46 -26.70 -15.04
N GLU A 219 -8.03 -26.40 -13.87
CA GLU A 219 -8.09 -27.32 -12.72
C GLU A 219 -9.19 -28.40 -12.85
N MET A 220 -10.17 -28.19 -13.75
CA MET A 220 -11.20 -29.18 -14.07
C MET A 220 -10.79 -30.18 -15.19
N ARG A 221 -9.60 -30.01 -15.79
CA ARG A 221 -9.05 -30.89 -16.83
C ARG A 221 -7.97 -31.79 -16.24
#